data_AF-A0A3A8YPG2-F1
#
_entry.id   AF-A0A3A8YPG2-F1
#
_cell.length_a   1.000
_cell.length_b   1.000
_cell.length_c   1.000
_cell.angle_alpha   90.00
_cell.angle_beta   90.00
_cell.angle_gamma   90.00
#
_symmetry.space_group_name_H-M   'P 1'
#
loop_
_entity.id
_entity.type
_entity.pdbx_description
1 polymer ?
#
loop_
_entity_poly.entity_id
_entity_poly.type
_entity_poly.pdbx_seq_one_letter_code
_entity_poly.pdbx_strand_id
1 'polypeptide(L)'
;MNDNTVKQITTDDLRHMEDKEGLILQGCGGDPQEWVDGINGLLTEAGILLEGSKFEDVSSFQHDGVTCLLFPFEGAKLDGSRLAMWRIQTHEQFGGTWLSDYVPNRLGGFITQEQVPQKPKMELAGQDGNIFGIMGRASRLLKRSGQHEQADEMFSRVTACGSYYEALNIISEYVETELSPKSEPQKSTKKKERNAHKR
;
A
#
# COMPACT_ATOMS: atom_id res chain seq x y z
N MET A 1 6.62 -18.09 -25.67
CA MET A 1 7.61 -18.10 -24.56
C MET A 1 7.13 -17.01 -23.63
N ASN A 2 6.49 -17.37 -22.52
CA ASN A 2 6.08 -16.37 -21.56
C ASN A 2 7.35 -15.93 -20.85
N ASP A 3 7.72 -14.67 -21.00
CA ASP A 3 8.71 -14.02 -20.17
C ASP A 3 8.14 -14.04 -18.74
N ASN A 4 8.50 -15.06 -17.98
CA ASN A 4 8.15 -15.19 -16.57
C ASN A 4 9.12 -14.29 -15.78
N THR A 5 9.04 -12.99 -16.02
CA THR A 5 9.98 -12.01 -15.46
C THR A 5 9.49 -11.60 -14.08
N VAL A 6 10.33 -11.79 -13.06
CA VAL A 6 10.06 -11.30 -11.70
C VAL A 6 9.81 -9.80 -11.74
N LYS A 7 8.61 -9.37 -11.33
CA LYS A 7 8.20 -7.97 -11.38
C LYS A 7 8.95 -7.16 -10.33
N GLN A 8 9.55 -6.02 -10.68
CA GLN A 8 10.10 -5.11 -9.68
C GLN A 8 9.00 -4.23 -9.07
N ILE A 9 8.97 -4.16 -7.74
CA ILE A 9 8.08 -3.29 -6.96
C ILE A 9 8.87 -2.53 -5.89
N THR A 10 8.25 -1.53 -5.28
CA THR A 10 8.80 -0.76 -4.17
C THR A 10 8.22 -1.20 -2.84
N THR A 11 8.84 -0.75 -1.74
CA THR A 11 8.28 -0.91 -0.40
C THR A 11 6.99 -0.13 -0.20
N ASP A 12 6.77 0.95 -0.94
CA ASP A 12 5.50 1.68 -0.92
C ASP A 12 4.38 0.89 -1.59
N ASP A 13 4.66 0.19 -2.70
CA ASP A 13 3.69 -0.71 -3.34
C ASP A 13 3.21 -1.79 -2.37
N LEU A 14 4.12 -2.37 -1.57
CA LEU A 14 3.81 -3.37 -0.54
C LEU A 14 2.83 -2.83 0.53
N ARG A 15 2.95 -1.54 0.88
CA ARG A 15 2.05 -0.92 1.86
C ARG A 15 0.62 -0.76 1.36
N HIS A 16 0.39 -0.87 0.05
CA HIS A 16 -0.94 -0.83 -0.56
C HIS A 16 -1.56 -2.23 -0.75
N MET A 17 -0.93 -3.29 -0.23
CA MET A 17 -1.37 -4.69 -0.41
C MET A 17 -2.09 -5.25 0.84
N GLU A 18 -2.93 -4.45 1.49
CA GLU A 18 -3.58 -4.82 2.76
C GLU A 18 -4.55 -6.01 2.65
N ASP A 19 -5.09 -6.22 1.45
CA ASP A 19 -6.02 -7.29 1.10
C ASP A 19 -5.34 -8.52 0.51
N LYS A 20 -4.01 -8.53 0.43
CA LYS A 20 -3.22 -9.61 -0.18
C LYS A 20 -2.49 -10.45 0.85
N GLU A 21 -2.27 -11.71 0.49
CA GLU A 21 -1.44 -12.64 1.25
C GLU A 21 -0.24 -13.09 0.44
N GLY A 22 0.87 -13.34 1.14
CA GLY A 22 2.09 -13.78 0.51
C GLY A 22 3.20 -14.10 1.50
N LEU A 23 4.19 -14.83 1.00
CA LEU A 23 5.44 -15.11 1.67
C LEU A 23 6.52 -14.16 1.14
N ILE A 24 7.23 -13.50 2.05
CA ILE A 24 8.41 -12.69 1.72
C ILE A 24 9.65 -13.47 2.14
N LEU A 25 10.60 -13.58 1.21
CA LEU A 25 11.96 -14.07 1.48
C LEU A 25 12.95 -12.90 1.38
N GLN A 26 13.99 -12.94 2.21
CA GLN A 26 14.97 -11.86 2.35
C GLN A 26 16.37 -12.36 2.00
N GLY A 27 17.21 -11.47 1.47
CA GLY A 27 18.60 -11.83 1.12
C GLY A 27 18.69 -12.66 -0.16
N CYS A 28 17.75 -12.49 -1.09
CA CYS A 28 17.71 -13.19 -2.38
C CYS A 28 18.74 -12.61 -3.35
N GLY A 29 20.04 -12.86 -3.10
CA GLY A 29 21.12 -12.42 -3.97
C GLY A 29 21.21 -13.24 -5.26
N GLY A 30 21.78 -12.66 -6.32
CA GLY A 30 21.88 -13.30 -7.63
C GLY A 30 20.65 -13.05 -8.50
N ASP A 31 20.33 -14.01 -9.39
CA ASP A 31 19.18 -13.91 -10.29
C ASP A 31 17.87 -14.21 -9.53
N PRO A 32 16.90 -13.27 -9.50
CA PRO A 32 15.59 -13.51 -8.91
C PRO A 32 14.86 -14.73 -9.47
N GLN A 33 15.05 -15.08 -10.75
CA GLN A 33 14.32 -16.20 -11.35
C GLN A 33 14.83 -17.55 -10.85
N GLU A 34 16.13 -17.68 -10.58
CA GLU A 34 16.70 -18.89 -9.98
C GLU A 34 16.10 -19.14 -8.59
N TRP A 35 15.85 -18.07 -7.83
CA TRP A 35 15.14 -18.17 -6.55
C TRP A 35 13.69 -18.62 -6.73
N VAL A 36 12.96 -18.06 -7.69
CA VAL A 36 11.57 -18.46 -7.96
C VAL A 36 11.48 -19.94 -8.31
N ASP A 37 12.34 -20.40 -9.20
CA ASP A 37 12.37 -21.79 -9.65
C ASP A 37 12.78 -22.74 -8.51
N GLY A 38 13.81 -22.36 -7.74
CA GLY A 38 14.29 -23.13 -6.59
C GLY A 38 13.25 -23.25 -5.48
N ILE A 39 12.61 -22.14 -5.10
CA ILE A 39 11.56 -22.15 -4.06
C ILE A 39 10.34 -22.93 -4.52
N ASN A 40 9.89 -22.78 -5.76
CA ASN A 40 8.81 -23.60 -6.32
C ASN A 40 9.16 -25.10 -6.28
N GLY A 41 10.41 -25.47 -6.59
CA GLY A 41 10.90 -26.84 -6.47
C GLY A 41 10.81 -27.36 -5.03
N LEU A 42 11.42 -26.65 -4.08
CA LEU A 42 11.45 -27.03 -2.67
C LEU A 42 10.04 -27.18 -2.07
N LEU A 43 9.13 -26.25 -2.38
CA LEU A 43 7.76 -26.29 -1.88
C LEU A 43 6.94 -27.40 -2.55
N THR A 44 7.23 -27.75 -3.80
CA THR A 44 6.62 -28.90 -4.48
C THR A 44 7.08 -30.21 -3.85
N GLU A 45 8.39 -30.36 -3.61
CA GLU A 45 8.97 -31.56 -2.97
C GLU A 45 8.46 -31.76 -1.55
N ALA A 46 8.27 -30.66 -0.81
CA ALA A 46 7.65 -30.68 0.53
C ALA A 46 6.14 -30.98 0.51
N GLY A 47 5.53 -31.11 -0.67
CA GLY A 47 4.09 -31.31 -0.85
C GLY A 47 3.27 -30.14 -0.28
N ILE A 48 3.81 -28.92 -0.40
CA ILE A 48 3.15 -27.66 -0.01
C ILE A 48 2.39 -27.11 -1.21
N LEU A 49 3.03 -27.06 -2.39
CA LEU A 49 2.34 -26.73 -3.64
C LEU A 49 1.54 -27.94 -4.12
N LEU A 50 0.25 -27.74 -4.32
CA LEU A 50 -0.72 -28.77 -4.67
C LEU A 50 -1.01 -28.73 -6.16
N GLU A 51 -1.39 -29.89 -6.70
CA GLU A 51 -1.85 -30.04 -8.10
C GLU A 51 -0.86 -29.50 -9.16
N GLY A 52 0.44 -29.48 -8.84
CA GLY A 52 1.47 -28.94 -9.73
C GLY A 52 1.41 -27.42 -9.90
N SER A 53 0.67 -26.71 -9.03
CA SER A 53 0.65 -25.25 -9.01
C SER A 53 2.01 -24.67 -8.64
N LYS A 54 2.21 -23.40 -8.99
CA LYS A 54 3.45 -22.66 -8.77
C LYS A 54 3.14 -21.21 -8.45
N PHE A 55 4.11 -20.54 -7.84
CA PHE A 55 4.14 -19.08 -7.80
C PHE A 55 4.66 -18.56 -9.14
N GLU A 56 3.81 -17.81 -9.85
CA GLU A 56 4.13 -17.22 -11.15
C GLU A 56 4.32 -15.69 -11.05
N ASP A 57 3.46 -15.00 -10.30
CA ASP A 57 3.47 -13.54 -10.15
C ASP A 57 4.42 -13.02 -9.05
N VAL A 58 5.62 -13.60 -8.96
CA VAL A 58 6.61 -13.22 -7.94
C VAL A 58 7.13 -11.81 -8.22
N SER A 59 7.24 -11.01 -7.15
CA SER A 59 7.76 -9.65 -7.22
C SER A 59 9.07 -9.51 -6.44
N SER A 60 10.00 -8.68 -6.91
CA SER A 60 11.25 -8.33 -6.21
C SER A 60 11.24 -6.88 -5.75
N PHE A 61 11.87 -6.62 -4.61
CA PHE A 61 12.03 -5.27 -4.07
C PHE A 61 13.32 -5.17 -3.23
N GLN A 62 13.77 -3.95 -2.96
CA GLN A 62 14.93 -3.67 -2.12
C GLN A 62 14.46 -3.10 -0.77
N HIS A 63 15.00 -3.61 0.33
CA HIS A 63 14.79 -3.06 1.67
C HIS A 63 16.04 -3.31 2.53
N ASP A 64 16.47 -2.31 3.31
CA ASP A 64 17.68 -2.39 4.15
C ASP A 64 18.95 -2.87 3.42
N GLY A 65 19.07 -2.54 2.12
CA GLY A 65 20.23 -2.90 1.29
C GLY A 65 20.28 -4.37 0.83
N VAL A 66 19.20 -5.13 1.02
CA VAL A 66 19.07 -6.50 0.52
C VAL A 66 17.91 -6.65 -0.46
N THR A 67 18.08 -7.56 -1.43
CA THR A 67 17.00 -8.00 -2.32
C THR A 67 16.04 -8.90 -1.57
N CYS A 68 14.75 -8.61 -1.67
CA CYS A 68 13.66 -9.41 -1.15
C CYS A 68 12.74 -9.86 -2.28
N LEU A 69 12.09 -11.01 -2.09
CA LEU A 69 11.10 -11.55 -3.02
C LEU A 69 9.76 -11.76 -2.31
N LEU A 70 8.69 -11.30 -2.92
CA LEU A 70 7.30 -11.54 -2.51
C LEU A 70 6.70 -12.62 -3.41
N PHE A 71 6.33 -13.74 -2.80
CA PHE A 71 5.59 -14.84 -3.40
C PHE A 71 4.10 -14.70 -3.02
N PRO A 72 3.25 -14.14 -3.88
CA PRO A 72 1.82 -13.96 -3.59
C PRO A 72 1.10 -15.31 -3.58
N PHE A 73 0.12 -15.48 -2.69
CA PHE A 73 -0.68 -16.72 -2.65
C PHE A 73 -1.80 -16.75 -3.69
N GLU A 74 -2.14 -15.59 -4.25
CA GLU A 74 -3.12 -15.48 -5.33
C GLU A 74 -2.72 -16.37 -6.52
N GLY A 75 -3.64 -17.20 -6.99
CA GLY A 75 -3.42 -18.12 -8.11
C GLY A 75 -2.70 -19.44 -7.74
N ALA A 76 -2.02 -19.53 -6.60
CA ALA A 76 -1.35 -20.75 -6.15
C ALA A 76 -2.28 -21.65 -5.33
N LYS A 77 -2.27 -22.96 -5.58
CA LYS A 77 -2.97 -23.94 -4.74
C LYS A 77 -1.98 -24.53 -3.75
N LEU A 78 -2.11 -24.23 -2.47
CA LEU A 78 -1.12 -24.64 -1.48
C LEU A 78 -1.72 -25.12 -0.15
N ASP A 79 -0.95 -25.92 0.58
CA ASP A 79 -1.22 -26.26 1.98
C ASP A 79 -0.62 -25.20 2.91
N GLY A 80 -1.47 -24.31 3.42
CA GLY A 80 -1.04 -23.20 4.28
C GLY A 80 -0.45 -23.65 5.62
N SER A 81 -0.90 -24.79 6.16
CA SER A 81 -0.38 -25.31 7.43
C SER A 81 1.05 -25.82 7.26
N ARG A 82 1.31 -26.55 6.17
CA ARG A 82 2.66 -27.01 5.83
C ARG A 82 3.57 -25.85 5.46
N LEU A 83 3.07 -24.86 4.71
CA LEU A 83 3.85 -23.66 4.38
C LEU A 83 4.26 -22.90 5.65
N ALA A 84 3.36 -22.77 6.63
CA ALA A 84 3.68 -22.12 7.91
C ALA A 84 4.80 -22.86 8.67
N MET A 85 4.73 -24.19 8.71
CA MET A 85 5.78 -25.02 9.32
C MET A 85 7.11 -24.92 8.56
N TRP A 86 7.07 -24.98 7.24
CA TRP A 86 8.24 -24.83 6.37
C TRP A 86 8.92 -23.48 6.62
N ARG A 87 8.16 -22.38 6.61
CA ARG A 87 8.66 -21.02 6.89
C ARG A 87 9.42 -20.96 8.22
N ILE A 88 8.90 -21.59 9.26
CA ILE A 88 9.56 -21.63 10.59
C ILE A 88 10.85 -22.44 10.53
N GLN A 89 10.82 -23.61 9.90
CA GLN A 89 11.97 -24.52 9.81
C GLN A 89 13.11 -23.95 8.95
N THR A 90 12.78 -23.19 7.91
CA THR A 90 13.76 -22.61 6.97
C THR A 90 14.04 -21.14 7.24
N HIS A 91 13.60 -20.60 8.39
CA HIS A 91 13.72 -19.17 8.69
C HIS A 91 15.18 -18.69 8.68
N GLU A 92 16.10 -19.46 9.25
CA GLU A 92 17.53 -19.10 9.27
C GLU A 92 18.16 -19.05 7.87
N GLN A 93 17.61 -19.82 6.91
CA GLN A 93 18.13 -19.89 5.55
C GLN A 93 17.56 -18.80 4.64
N PHE A 94 16.27 -18.50 4.76
CA PHE A 94 15.55 -17.63 3.81
C PHE A 94 14.99 -16.34 4.42
N GLY A 95 15.05 -16.17 5.74
CA GLY A 95 14.45 -15.02 6.42
C GLY A 95 12.94 -14.89 6.16
N GLY A 96 12.25 -16.03 6.02
CA GLY A 96 10.87 -16.10 5.56
C GLY A 96 9.88 -15.45 6.52
N THR A 97 9.06 -14.52 6.02
CA THR A 97 8.06 -13.77 6.81
C THR A 97 6.77 -13.61 6.02
N TRP A 98 5.64 -13.46 6.70
CA TRP A 98 4.38 -13.16 6.00
C TRP A 98 4.36 -11.69 5.56
N LEU A 99 3.69 -11.40 4.45
CA LEU A 99 3.42 -10.03 4.01
C LEU A 99 2.70 -9.23 5.10
N SER A 100 1.70 -9.84 5.72
CA SER A 100 0.91 -9.28 6.83
C SER A 100 1.72 -9.02 8.10
N ASP A 101 2.85 -9.71 8.29
CA ASP A 101 3.80 -9.43 9.38
C ASP A 101 4.84 -8.38 8.95
N TYR A 102 5.32 -8.46 7.71
CA TYR A 102 6.42 -7.64 7.24
C TYR A 102 6.03 -6.16 7.15
N VAL A 103 4.89 -5.87 6.53
CA VAL A 103 4.48 -4.48 6.27
C VAL A 103 4.26 -3.71 7.57
N PRO A 104 3.51 -4.22 8.58
CA PRO A 104 3.37 -3.53 9.86
C PRO A 104 4.66 -3.43 10.65
N ASN A 105 5.48 -4.48 10.67
CA ASN A 105 6.66 -4.52 11.56
C ASN A 105 7.90 -3.85 10.96
N ARG A 106 8.00 -3.72 9.63
CA ARG A 106 9.18 -3.21 8.93
C ARG A 106 8.92 -1.93 8.14
N LEU A 107 7.70 -1.75 7.62
CA LEU A 107 7.37 -0.66 6.69
C LEU A 107 6.42 0.39 7.29
N GLY A 108 6.12 0.30 8.59
CA GLY A 108 5.26 1.27 9.28
C GLY A 108 3.76 1.10 9.00
N GLY A 109 3.33 -0.11 8.60
CA GLY A 109 1.92 -0.42 8.40
C GLY A 109 1.42 -0.28 6.97
N PHE A 110 0.30 -0.94 6.71
CA PHE A 110 -0.45 -0.80 5.48
C PHE A 110 -1.10 0.58 5.41
N ILE A 111 -1.17 1.12 4.20
CA ILE A 111 -1.89 2.35 3.89
C ILE A 111 -3.33 1.94 3.55
N THR A 112 -4.20 2.01 4.54
CA THR A 112 -5.64 1.84 4.32
C THR A 112 -6.18 3.05 3.57
N GLN A 113 -7.13 2.89 2.66
CA GLN A 113 -7.78 4.03 1.98
C GLN A 113 -8.42 5.02 2.98
N GLU A 114 -8.73 4.59 4.20
CA GLU A 114 -9.19 5.47 5.30
C GLU A 114 -8.09 6.40 5.85
N GLN A 115 -6.82 6.14 5.53
CA GLN A 115 -5.68 7.00 5.87
C GLN A 115 -5.33 8.02 4.77
N VAL A 116 -6.07 8.09 3.66
CA VAL A 116 -6.06 9.32 2.87
C VAL A 116 -6.69 10.38 3.76
N PRO A 117 -5.93 11.38 4.25
CA PRO A 117 -6.49 12.36 5.16
C PRO A 117 -7.66 13.02 4.44
N GLN A 118 -8.86 12.87 5.00
CA GLN A 118 -10.06 13.49 4.45
C GLN A 118 -9.74 14.98 4.25
N LYS A 119 -9.73 15.41 2.98
CA LYS A 119 -9.38 16.79 2.62
C LYS A 119 -10.34 17.70 3.37
N PRO A 120 -9.87 18.57 4.27
CA PRO A 120 -10.77 19.40 5.01
C PRO A 120 -11.43 20.40 4.06
N LYS A 121 -12.74 20.60 4.21
CA LYS A 121 -13.52 21.50 3.36
C LYS A 121 -13.17 22.95 3.63
N MET A 122 -12.94 23.71 2.56
CA MET A 122 -12.59 25.11 2.62
C MET A 122 -13.42 25.92 1.61
N GLU A 123 -14.24 26.83 2.14
CA GLU A 123 -15.03 27.74 1.33
C GLU A 123 -14.17 28.88 0.76
N LEU A 124 -14.23 29.06 -0.56
CA LEU A 124 -13.56 30.16 -1.27
C LEU A 124 -14.49 31.36 -1.52
N ALA A 125 -15.81 31.14 -1.55
CA ALA A 125 -16.80 32.18 -1.84
C ALA A 125 -16.86 33.24 -0.72
N GLY A 126 -16.98 34.51 -1.11
CA GLY A 126 -17.08 35.64 -0.17
C GLY A 126 -15.77 35.98 0.56
N GLN A 127 -14.64 35.41 0.13
CA GLN A 127 -13.33 35.60 0.75
C GLN A 127 -12.38 36.35 -0.18
N ASP A 128 -11.36 36.98 0.38
CA ASP A 128 -10.29 37.61 -0.41
C ASP A 128 -9.58 36.55 -1.27
N GLY A 129 -9.47 36.85 -2.56
CA GLY A 129 -8.84 36.01 -3.59
C GLY A 129 -7.31 36.04 -3.57
N ASN A 130 -6.69 36.77 -2.64
CA ASN A 130 -5.23 36.74 -2.48
C ASN A 130 -4.74 35.31 -2.15
N ILE A 131 -3.86 34.77 -3.00
CA ILE A 131 -3.34 33.41 -2.90
C ILE A 131 -2.62 33.13 -1.58
N PHE A 132 -1.89 34.11 -1.02
CA PHE A 132 -1.22 33.96 0.28
C PHE A 132 -2.25 33.87 1.41
N GLY A 133 -3.38 34.55 1.28
CA GLY A 133 -4.50 34.47 2.20
C GLY A 133 -5.24 33.13 2.11
N ILE A 134 -5.40 32.59 0.90
CA ILE A 134 -5.96 31.24 0.67
C ILE A 134 -5.02 30.18 1.26
N MET A 135 -3.73 30.23 0.91
CA MET A 135 -2.70 29.33 1.43
C MET A 135 -2.64 29.35 2.97
N GLY A 136 -2.65 30.54 3.59
CA GLY A 136 -2.62 30.66 5.05
C GLY A 136 -3.85 30.07 5.73
N ARG A 137 -5.02 30.11 5.08
CA ARG A 137 -6.25 29.46 5.59
C ARG A 137 -6.18 27.94 5.45
N ALA A 138 -5.76 27.45 4.28
CA ALA A 138 -5.55 26.02 4.04
C ALA A 138 -4.54 25.42 5.03
N SER A 139 -3.40 26.09 5.26
CA SER A 139 -2.38 25.63 6.22
C SER A 139 -2.92 25.54 7.64
N ARG A 140 -3.68 26.53 8.11
CA ARG A 140 -4.33 26.48 9.44
C ARG A 140 -5.39 25.37 9.51
N LEU A 141 -6.13 25.15 8.43
CA LEU A 141 -7.16 24.13 8.37
C LEU A 141 -6.55 22.72 8.47
N LEU A 142 -5.50 22.44 7.71
CA LEU A 142 -4.73 21.19 7.75
C LEU A 142 -4.11 20.96 9.15
N LYS A 143 -3.51 21.99 9.73
CA LYS A 143 -2.95 21.89 11.10
C LYS A 143 -4.03 21.58 12.16
N ARG A 144 -5.25 22.13 12.01
CA ARG A 144 -6.37 21.82 12.91
C ARG A 144 -6.90 20.39 12.75
N SER A 145 -6.75 19.79 11.57
CA SER A 145 -7.12 18.39 11.33
C SER A 145 -5.98 17.40 11.62
N GLY A 146 -4.88 17.85 12.24
CA GLY A 146 -3.71 17.01 12.54
C GLY A 146 -2.79 16.74 11.34
N GLN A 147 -3.05 17.35 10.19
CA GLN A 147 -2.33 17.19 8.93
C GLN A 147 -1.14 18.17 8.82
N HIS A 148 -0.23 18.13 9.80
CA HIS A 148 0.88 19.10 9.90
C HIS A 148 1.87 18.99 8.72
N GLU A 149 2.28 17.76 8.37
CA GLU A 149 3.21 17.51 7.28
C GLU A 149 2.66 18.00 5.93
N GLN A 150 1.39 17.68 5.65
CA GLN A 150 0.70 18.15 4.45
C GLN A 150 0.59 19.68 4.38
N ALA A 151 0.43 20.35 5.53
CA ALA A 151 0.40 21.80 5.57
C ALA A 151 1.76 22.41 5.20
N ASP A 152 2.86 21.78 5.61
CA ASP A 152 4.22 22.25 5.37
C ASP A 152 4.67 21.91 3.93
N GLU A 153 4.28 20.75 3.41
CA GLU A 153 4.48 20.36 2.01
C GLU A 153 3.70 21.29 1.05
N MET A 154 2.40 21.51 1.31
CA MET A 154 1.56 22.43 0.54
C MET A 154 2.18 23.83 0.53
N PHE A 155 2.61 24.34 1.69
CA PHE A 155 3.25 25.66 1.79
C PHE A 155 4.49 25.73 0.90
N SER A 156 5.35 24.72 0.99
CA SER A 156 6.60 24.66 0.22
C SER A 156 6.31 24.66 -1.29
N ARG A 157 5.38 23.83 -1.74
CA ARG A 157 4.96 23.74 -3.16
C ARG A 157 4.34 25.04 -3.67
N VAL A 158 3.46 25.67 -2.89
CA VAL A 158 2.85 26.96 -3.28
C VAL A 158 3.89 28.08 -3.33
N THR A 159 4.85 28.12 -2.41
CA THR A 159 5.92 29.15 -2.46
C THR A 159 6.92 28.95 -3.60
N ALA A 160 7.04 27.72 -4.13
CA ALA A 160 7.90 27.40 -5.26
C ALA A 160 7.23 27.60 -6.63
N CYS A 161 5.90 27.76 -6.67
CA CYS A 161 5.16 27.88 -7.93
C CYS A 161 5.17 29.32 -8.47
N GLY A 162 5.04 29.47 -9.80
CA GLY A 162 5.19 30.76 -10.49
C GLY A 162 3.88 31.45 -10.83
N SER A 163 2.74 30.78 -10.64
CA SER A 163 1.44 31.24 -11.11
C SER A 163 0.35 31.07 -10.07
N TYR A 164 -0.58 32.02 -10.04
CA TYR A 164 -1.77 31.97 -9.21
C TYR A 164 -2.58 30.68 -9.41
N TYR A 165 -2.78 30.25 -10.66
CA TYR A 165 -3.57 29.06 -10.98
C TYR A 165 -2.86 27.77 -10.54
N GLU A 166 -1.54 27.75 -10.65
CA GLU A 166 -0.72 26.62 -10.19
C GLU A 166 -0.79 26.50 -8.67
N ALA A 167 -0.65 27.62 -7.95
CA ALA A 167 -0.84 27.68 -6.50
C ALA A 167 -2.24 27.18 -6.08
N LEU A 168 -3.29 27.61 -6.78
CA LEU A 168 -4.65 27.20 -6.49
C LEU A 168 -4.88 25.70 -6.75
N ASN A 169 -4.28 25.17 -7.81
CA ASN A 169 -4.31 23.74 -8.12
C ASN A 169 -3.61 22.94 -7.01
N ILE A 170 -2.40 23.35 -6.62
CA ILE A 170 -1.66 22.72 -5.52
C ILE A 170 -2.49 22.76 -4.24
N ILE A 171 -3.09 23.89 -3.86
CA ILE A 171 -3.94 23.99 -2.66
C ILE A 171 -5.13 23.00 -2.76
N SER A 172 -5.75 22.86 -3.92
CA SER A 172 -6.87 21.93 -4.16
C SER A 172 -6.46 20.44 -4.07
N GLU A 173 -5.16 20.14 -4.15
CA GLU A 173 -4.64 18.80 -3.88
C GLU A 173 -4.72 18.46 -2.38
N TYR A 174 -4.74 19.45 -1.48
CA TYR A 174 -4.75 19.23 -0.02
C TYR A 174 -6.09 19.58 0.65
N VAL A 175 -6.88 20.50 0.11
CA VAL A 175 -8.18 20.90 0.67
C VAL A 175 -9.29 20.76 -0.36
N GLU A 176 -10.49 20.40 0.09
CA GLU A 176 -11.67 20.30 -0.77
C GLU A 176 -12.33 21.69 -0.86
N THR A 177 -12.55 22.18 -2.08
CA THR A 177 -13.17 23.48 -2.32
C THR A 177 -14.37 23.34 -3.27
N GLU A 178 -15.17 24.39 -3.39
CA GLU A 178 -16.28 24.43 -4.37
C GLU A 178 -15.84 24.27 -5.84
N LEU A 179 -14.54 24.45 -6.12
CA LEU A 179 -13.94 24.24 -7.43
C LEU A 179 -13.45 22.80 -7.63
N SER A 180 -13.42 22.00 -6.57
CA SER A 180 -13.05 20.59 -6.65
C SER A 180 -14.15 19.79 -7.38
N PRO A 181 -13.80 18.81 -8.24
CA PRO A 181 -14.79 17.95 -8.86
C PRO A 181 -15.56 17.20 -7.76
N LYS A 182 -16.89 17.28 -7.77
CA LYS A 182 -17.76 16.63 -6.78
C LYS A 182 -17.52 15.12 -6.82
N SER A 183 -16.95 14.56 -5.75
CA SER A 183 -16.93 13.12 -5.56
C SER A 183 -18.35 12.63 -5.27
N GLU A 184 -18.87 11.72 -6.10
CA GLU A 184 -20.16 11.08 -5.85
C GLU A 184 -20.06 10.24 -4.56
N PRO A 185 -21.02 10.34 -3.62
CA PRO A 185 -21.01 9.54 -2.40
C PRO A 185 -21.30 8.07 -2.74
N GLN A 186 -20.29 7.21 -2.54
CA GLN A 186 -20.48 5.76 -2.55
C GLN A 186 -21.45 5.37 -1.43
N LYS A 187 -22.61 4.81 -1.84
CA LYS A 187 -23.63 4.29 -0.94
C LYS A 187 -23.05 3.11 -0.14
N SER A 188 -22.85 3.31 1.16
CA SER A 188 -22.62 2.22 2.10
C SER A 188 -23.90 1.37 2.21
N THR A 189 -23.82 0.13 1.72
CA THR A 189 -24.83 -0.90 1.94
C THR A 189 -24.82 -1.28 3.43
N LYS A 190 -25.80 -0.76 4.18
CA LYS A 190 -26.11 -1.22 5.54
C LYS A 190 -26.42 -2.72 5.52
N LYS A 191 -25.48 -3.54 5.98
CA LYS A 191 -25.73 -4.94 6.37
C LYS A 191 -26.54 -4.92 7.67
N LYS A 192 -27.84 -5.19 7.56
CA LYS A 192 -28.75 -5.32 8.70
C LYS A 192 -28.68 -6.76 9.20
N GLU A 193 -27.78 -7.01 10.15
CA GLU A 193 -27.93 -8.16 11.04
C GLU A 193 -29.17 -7.98 11.92
N ARG A 194 -30.03 -8.99 11.96
CA ARG A 194 -30.92 -9.23 13.10
C ARG A 194 -31.00 -10.73 13.33
N ASN A 195 -30.23 -11.17 14.32
CA ASN A 195 -30.46 -12.37 15.10
C ASN A 195 -31.92 -12.41 15.59
N ALA A 196 -32.56 -13.58 15.48
CA ALA A 196 -33.72 -13.93 16.28
C ALA A 196 -33.70 -15.43 16.57
N HIS A 197 -32.99 -15.77 17.64
CA HIS A 197 -33.12 -17.02 18.37
C HIS A 197 -34.43 -16.95 19.18
N LYS A 198 -35.35 -17.90 19.02
CA LYS A 198 -36.42 -18.14 20.00
C LYS A 198 -36.97 -19.57 19.88
N ARG A 199 -36.69 -20.33 20.95
CA ARG A 199 -37.47 -21.41 21.60
C ARG A 199 -37.95 -22.58 20.77
#